data_AF-A0A4S0KIS5-F1
#
_entry.id   AF-A0A4S0KIS5-F1
#
_cell.length_a   1.000
_cell.length_b   1.000
_cell.length_c   1.000
_cell.angle_alpha   90.00
_cell.angle_beta   90.00
_cell.angle_gamma   90.00
#
_symmetry.space_group_name_H-M   'P 1'
#
loop_
_entity.id
_entity.type
_entity.pdbx_description
1 polymer ?
#
loop_
_entity_poly.entity_id
_entity_poly.type
_entity_poly.pdbx_seq_one_letter_code
_entity_poly.pdbx_strand_id
1 'polypeptide(L)'
;MNKPSNTADDILAAARTFIVAGGYNGFSYADIAEVIGIRKASIHHHFPSKVHLVQTLVRRYREDAVTGMTELERNVPEPPELLRTYAGFWAQCIEDASRPFCVCALLASELPVLPPEVAVEVRAYFQFLSGWLSGVIGRGAEQKKLTISAAPRVEAEAFMATVHGAMLSARAYGDALTFGMILAPTLQKLIPGTD
;
A
#
# COMPACT_ATOMS: atom_id res chain seq x y z
N MET A 1 -6.14 -19.86 -8.35
CA MET A 1 -5.10 -20.85 -8.71
C MET A 1 -3.75 -20.21 -8.46
N ASN A 2 -2.99 -20.66 -7.46
CA ASN A 2 -1.64 -20.16 -7.23
C ASN A 2 -0.72 -20.63 -8.35
N LYS A 3 -0.11 -19.68 -9.06
CA LYS A 3 0.98 -19.94 -9.98
C LYS A 3 2.14 -20.54 -9.15
N PRO A 4 2.85 -21.59 -9.61
CA PRO A 4 4.02 -22.07 -8.89
C PRO A 4 5.00 -20.92 -8.74
N SER A 5 5.37 -20.59 -7.50
CA SER A 5 6.36 -19.57 -7.20
C SER A 5 7.69 -20.00 -7.83
N ASN A 6 8.30 -19.12 -8.63
CA ASN A 6 9.68 -19.32 -9.04
C ASN A 6 10.60 -18.63 -8.03
N THR A 7 11.89 -18.98 -8.01
CA THR A 7 12.87 -18.42 -7.07
C THR A 7 12.89 -16.88 -7.02
N ALA A 8 12.61 -16.20 -8.14
CA ALA A 8 12.54 -14.74 -8.15
C ALA A 8 11.33 -14.19 -7.37
N ASP A 9 10.19 -14.89 -7.41
CA ASP A 9 9.00 -14.54 -6.63
C ASP A 9 9.22 -14.76 -5.13
N ASP A 10 9.91 -15.84 -4.74
CA ASP A 10 10.30 -16.10 -3.35
C ASP A 10 11.27 -15.02 -2.81
N ILE A 11 12.24 -14.60 -3.63
CA ILE A 11 13.16 -13.50 -3.30
C ILE A 11 12.39 -12.19 -3.09
N LEU A 12 11.42 -11.88 -3.96
CA LEU A 12 10.61 -10.67 -3.84
C LEU A 12 9.71 -10.70 -2.59
N ALA A 13 9.12 -11.86 -2.27
CA ALA A 13 8.32 -12.04 -1.07
C ALA A 13 9.18 -11.82 0.20
N ALA A 14 10.37 -12.41 0.27
CA ALA A 14 11.29 -12.21 1.39
C ALA A 14 11.73 -10.74 1.51
N ALA A 15 12.15 -10.12 0.40
CA ALA A 15 12.52 -8.70 0.36
C ALA A 15 11.38 -7.79 0.83
N ARG A 16 10.13 -8.13 0.50
CA ARG A 16 8.95 -7.38 0.94
C ARG A 16 8.78 -7.42 2.45
N THR A 17 8.91 -8.60 3.06
CA THR A 17 8.84 -8.78 4.51
C THR A 17 9.90 -7.92 5.20
N PHE A 18 11.14 -7.95 4.70
CA PHE A 18 12.22 -7.14 5.24
C PHE A 18 11.98 -5.63 5.10
N ILE A 19 11.49 -5.17 3.94
CA ILE A 19 11.16 -3.74 3.75
C ILE A 19 10.07 -3.31 4.72
N VAL A 20 9.03 -4.12 4.91
CA VAL A 20 7.94 -3.80 5.86
C VAL A 20 8.48 -3.70 7.29
N ALA A 21 9.45 -4.55 7.65
CA ALA A 21 10.05 -4.59 8.99
C ALA A 21 11.04 -3.44 9.25
N GLY A 22 11.92 -3.12 8.30
CA GLY A 22 13.08 -2.25 8.55
C GLY A 22 13.45 -1.29 7.42
N GLY A 23 12.58 -1.11 6.42
CA GLY A 23 12.81 -0.19 5.31
C GLY A 23 13.89 -0.64 4.33
N TYR A 24 14.30 0.28 3.46
CA TYR A 24 15.22 -0.02 2.37
C TYR A 24 16.55 -0.54 2.90
N ASN A 25 17.08 0.04 3.98
CA ASN A 25 18.36 -0.35 4.57
C ASN A 25 18.27 -1.50 5.60
N GLY A 26 17.07 -1.99 5.91
CA GLY A 26 16.86 -3.03 6.92
C GLY A 26 17.23 -4.46 6.52
N PHE A 27 17.81 -4.68 5.33
CA PHE A 27 18.21 -6.02 4.87
C PHE A 27 19.35 -6.02 3.85
N SER A 28 19.91 -7.20 3.67
CA SER A 28 20.94 -7.55 2.70
C SER A 28 20.54 -8.80 1.90
N TYR A 29 21.29 -9.11 0.85
CA TYR A 29 21.12 -10.37 0.14
C TYR A 29 21.50 -11.59 0.98
N ALA A 30 22.31 -11.43 2.03
CA ALA A 30 22.61 -12.54 2.94
C ALA A 30 21.36 -12.93 3.73
N ASP A 31 20.64 -11.93 4.25
CA ASP A 31 19.41 -12.15 5.03
C ASP A 31 18.32 -12.83 4.17
N ILE A 32 18.16 -12.39 2.92
CA ILE A 32 17.24 -13.05 1.98
C ILE A 32 17.67 -14.48 1.71
N ALA A 33 18.96 -14.72 1.42
CA ALA A 33 19.49 -16.04 1.11
C ALA A 33 19.27 -17.03 2.26
N GLU A 34 19.46 -16.57 3.50
CA GLU A 34 19.22 -17.33 4.71
C GLU A 34 17.74 -17.70 4.85
N VAL A 35 16.83 -16.74 4.71
CA VAL A 35 15.37 -16.97 4.87
C VAL A 35 14.82 -17.96 3.85
N ILE A 36 15.28 -17.90 2.59
CA ILE A 36 14.75 -18.75 1.51
C ILE A 36 15.59 -20.02 1.27
N GLY A 37 16.72 -20.19 1.98
CA GLY A 37 17.57 -21.37 1.88
C GLY A 37 18.34 -21.51 0.56
N ILE A 38 18.75 -20.41 -0.06
CA ILE A 38 19.55 -20.43 -1.31
C ILE A 38 20.91 -19.77 -1.13
N ARG A 39 21.78 -19.88 -2.15
CA ARG A 39 23.07 -19.17 -2.14
C ARG A 39 22.88 -17.71 -2.56
N LYS A 40 23.64 -16.79 -1.95
CA LYS A 40 23.68 -15.37 -2.35
C LYS A 40 23.89 -15.15 -3.85
N ALA A 41 24.73 -15.99 -4.49
CA ALA A 41 24.98 -15.94 -5.93
C ALA A 41 23.71 -16.17 -6.77
N SER A 42 22.79 -17.01 -6.29
CA SER A 42 21.49 -17.25 -6.94
C SER A 42 20.62 -16.01 -6.94
N ILE A 43 20.68 -15.18 -5.88
CA ILE A 43 19.96 -13.90 -5.85
C ILE A 43 20.50 -12.96 -6.91
N HIS A 44 21.82 -12.84 -7.05
CA HIS A 44 22.44 -11.99 -8.09
C HIS A 44 22.07 -12.42 -9.52
N HIS A 45 21.81 -13.71 -9.75
CA HIS A 45 21.32 -14.20 -11.04
C HIS A 45 19.95 -13.63 -11.40
N HIS A 46 19.04 -13.50 -10.42
CA HIS A 46 17.70 -12.94 -10.64
C HIS A 46 17.67 -11.41 -10.54
N PHE A 47 18.46 -10.84 -9.63
CA PHE A 47 18.49 -9.42 -9.34
C PHE A 47 19.94 -8.95 -9.20
N PRO A 48 20.51 -8.32 -10.25
CA PRO A 48 21.94 -7.96 -10.28
C PRO A 48 22.34 -6.98 -9.15
N SER A 49 21.41 -6.17 -8.66
CA SER A 49 21.63 -5.22 -7.56
C SER A 49 20.41 -5.09 -6.65
N LYS A 50 20.63 -4.66 -5.40
CA LYS A 50 19.55 -4.36 -4.45
C LYS A 50 18.60 -3.28 -5.00
N VAL A 51 19.13 -2.30 -5.72
CA VAL A 51 18.32 -1.27 -6.40
C VAL A 51 17.35 -1.93 -7.38
N HIS A 52 17.84 -2.84 -8.23
CA HIS A 52 17.00 -3.56 -9.19
C HIS A 52 15.95 -4.45 -8.53
N LEU A 53 16.32 -5.14 -7.43
CA LEU A 53 15.39 -5.94 -6.63
C LEU A 53 14.25 -5.08 -6.08
N VAL A 54 14.58 -4.00 -5.36
CA VAL A 54 13.58 -3.16 -4.72
C VAL A 54 12.74 -2.39 -5.74
N GLN A 55 13.34 -1.91 -6.83
CA GLN A 55 12.58 -1.28 -7.92
C GLN A 55 11.56 -2.26 -8.51
N THR A 56 11.98 -3.50 -8.78
CA THR A 56 11.08 -4.54 -9.31
C THR A 56 9.95 -4.84 -8.32
N LEU A 57 10.27 -4.92 -7.02
CA LEU A 57 9.28 -5.13 -5.97
C LEU A 57 8.25 -4.00 -5.91
N VAL A 58 8.70 -2.74 -5.86
CA VAL A 58 7.80 -1.57 -5.74
C VAL A 58 6.96 -1.42 -7.01
N ARG A 59 7.54 -1.68 -8.19
CA ARG A 59 6.78 -1.71 -9.44
C ARG A 59 5.67 -2.75 -9.42
N ARG A 60 5.98 -4.00 -9.09
CA ARG A 60 4.98 -5.08 -8.99
C ARG A 60 3.92 -4.76 -7.94
N TYR A 61 4.34 -4.24 -6.78
CA TYR A 61 3.41 -3.80 -5.73
C TYR A 61 2.43 -2.72 -6.23
N ARG A 62 2.91 -1.77 -7.05
CA ARG A 62 2.07 -0.75 -7.69
C ARG A 62 1.15 -1.36 -8.74
N GLU A 63 1.64 -2.26 -9.58
CA GLU A 63 0.84 -2.99 -10.58
C GLU A 63 -0.28 -3.81 -9.91
N ASP A 64 0.02 -4.51 -8.81
CA ASP A 64 -0.97 -5.25 -8.03
C ASP A 64 -2.04 -4.32 -7.45
N ALA A 65 -1.65 -3.12 -6.96
CA ALA A 65 -2.59 -2.12 -6.48
C ALA A 65 -3.49 -1.59 -7.61
N VAL A 66 -2.94 -1.36 -8.81
CA VAL A 66 -3.71 -0.94 -9.98
C VAL A 66 -4.73 -1.99 -10.36
N THR A 67 -4.31 -3.25 -10.47
CA THR A 67 -5.20 -4.38 -10.76
C THR A 67 -6.29 -4.51 -9.70
N GLY A 68 -5.91 -4.56 -8.42
CA GLY A 68 -6.86 -4.75 -7.32
C GLY A 68 -7.87 -3.62 -7.21
N MET A 69 -7.47 -2.36 -7.39
CA MET A 69 -8.41 -1.22 -7.38
C MET A 69 -9.32 -1.21 -8.61
N THR A 70 -8.81 -1.61 -9.78
CA THR A 70 -9.63 -1.74 -10.99
C THR A 70 -10.67 -2.85 -10.85
N GLU A 71 -10.30 -4.00 -10.27
CA GLU A 71 -11.23 -5.08 -9.98
C GLU A 71 -12.25 -4.68 -8.92
N LEU A 72 -11.82 -3.97 -7.88
CA LEU A 72 -12.70 -3.44 -6.85
C LEU A 72 -13.77 -2.51 -7.45
N GLU A 73 -13.37 -1.55 -8.30
CA GLU A 73 -14.31 -0.66 -8.99
C GLU A 73 -15.31 -1.39 -9.89
N ARG A 74 -14.91 -2.52 -10.50
CA ARG A 74 -15.83 -3.33 -11.31
C ARG A 74 -16.87 -4.07 -10.48
N ASN A 75 -16.50 -4.51 -9.28
CA ASN A 75 -17.34 -5.35 -8.44
C ASN A 75 -18.18 -4.55 -7.42
N VAL A 76 -17.74 -3.33 -7.08
CA VAL A 76 -18.40 -2.45 -6.11
C VAL A 76 -18.77 -1.14 -6.82
N PRO A 77 -20.03 -0.98 -7.25
CA PRO A 77 -20.42 0.17 -8.07
C PRO A 77 -20.55 1.48 -7.28
N GLU A 78 -20.70 1.38 -5.95
CA GLU A 78 -21.07 2.49 -5.08
C GLU A 78 -19.83 3.18 -4.48
N PRO A 79 -19.62 4.50 -4.71
CA PRO A 79 -18.45 5.21 -4.20
C PRO A 79 -18.25 5.15 -2.68
N PRO A 80 -19.29 5.29 -1.83
CA PRO A 80 -19.13 5.08 -0.39
C PRO A 80 -18.60 3.69 -0.04
N GLU A 81 -19.10 2.67 -0.73
CA GLU A 81 -18.72 1.28 -0.49
C GLU A 81 -17.30 0.98 -0.97
N LEU A 82 -16.84 1.63 -2.05
CA LEU A 82 -15.44 1.56 -2.48
C LEU A 82 -14.49 2.06 -1.40
N LEU A 83 -14.79 3.20 -0.76
CA LEU A 83 -13.97 3.74 0.32
C LEU A 83 -14.00 2.85 1.56
N ARG A 84 -15.18 2.30 1.92
CA ARG A 84 -15.32 1.33 3.02
C ARG A 84 -14.54 0.04 2.75
N THR A 85 -14.64 -0.49 1.54
CA THR A 85 -13.95 -1.73 1.16
C THR A 85 -12.44 -1.54 1.15
N TYR A 86 -11.94 -0.41 0.61
CA TYR A 86 -10.51 -0.09 0.66
C TYR A 86 -9.99 0.06 2.10
N ALA A 87 -10.75 0.74 2.96
CA ALA A 87 -10.44 0.86 4.38
C ALA A 87 -10.44 -0.51 5.09
N GLY A 88 -11.48 -1.32 4.87
CA GLY A 88 -11.64 -2.65 5.44
C GLY A 88 -10.54 -3.62 5.01
N PHE A 89 -10.10 -3.56 3.75
CA PHE A 89 -8.96 -4.33 3.26
C PHE A 89 -7.70 -4.10 4.10
N TRP A 90 -7.39 -2.83 4.39
CA TRP A 90 -6.22 -2.50 5.20
C TRP A 90 -6.41 -2.87 6.67
N ALA A 91 -7.59 -2.66 7.24
CA ALA A 91 -7.89 -3.10 8.61
C ALA A 91 -7.64 -4.61 8.77
N GLN A 92 -8.19 -5.42 7.85
CA GLN A 92 -8.00 -6.87 7.83
C GLN A 92 -6.51 -7.26 7.71
N CYS A 93 -5.79 -6.66 6.77
CA CYS A 93 -4.37 -6.92 6.54
C CYS A 93 -3.47 -6.60 7.74
N ILE A 94 -3.87 -5.62 8.56
CA ILE A 94 -3.17 -5.22 9.77
C ILE A 94 -3.49 -6.18 10.90
N GLU A 95 -4.76 -6.54 11.06
CA GLU A 95 -5.24 -7.46 12.09
C GLU A 95 -4.65 -8.87 11.93
N ASP A 96 -4.60 -9.41 10.72
CA ASP A 96 -4.04 -10.74 10.44
C ASP A 96 -2.53 -10.74 10.17
N ALA A 97 -1.89 -9.57 10.26
CA ALA A 97 -0.48 -9.35 9.98
C ALA A 97 0.02 -9.83 8.60
N SER A 98 -0.88 -10.08 7.64
CA SER A 98 -0.50 -10.50 6.29
C SER A 98 0.17 -9.38 5.51
N ARG A 99 -0.31 -8.14 5.70
CA ARG A 99 0.24 -6.92 5.08
C ARG A 99 0.07 -5.75 6.06
N PRO A 100 0.78 -5.73 7.20
CA PRO A 100 0.52 -4.79 8.29
C PRO A 100 0.94 -3.35 7.98
N PHE A 101 1.47 -3.09 6.79
CA PHE A 101 1.86 -1.77 6.34
C PHE A 101 1.95 -1.68 4.82
N CYS A 102 1.67 -0.50 4.27
CA CYS A 102 1.90 -0.21 2.86
C CYS A 102 3.39 -0.03 2.56
N VAL A 103 3.94 -0.85 1.67
CA VAL A 103 5.36 -0.79 1.25
C VAL A 103 5.75 0.61 0.79
N CYS A 104 4.93 1.22 -0.06
CA CYS A 104 5.21 2.55 -0.59
C CYS A 104 5.10 3.63 0.48
N ALA A 105 4.15 3.52 1.42
CA ALA A 105 4.02 4.48 2.53
C ALA A 105 5.25 4.45 3.45
N LEU A 106 5.78 3.25 3.72
CA LEU A 106 7.02 3.10 4.48
C LEU A 106 8.20 3.73 3.75
N LEU A 107 8.42 3.33 2.49
CA LEU A 107 9.54 3.85 1.69
C LEU A 107 9.42 5.35 1.40
N ALA A 108 8.20 5.92 1.39
CA ALA A 108 8.01 7.36 1.26
C ALA A 108 8.70 8.16 2.38
N SER A 109 8.76 7.60 3.60
CA SER A 109 9.48 8.23 4.73
C SER A 109 11.01 8.25 4.55
N GLU A 110 11.54 7.40 3.66
CA GLU A 110 12.96 7.26 3.38
C GLU A 110 13.37 7.91 2.05
N LEU A 111 12.44 8.58 1.34
CA LEU A 111 12.65 9.13 0.00
C LEU A 111 13.99 9.88 -0.21
N PRO A 112 14.50 10.71 0.72
CA PRO A 112 15.76 11.42 0.54
C PRO A 112 17.00 10.52 0.40
N VAL A 113 16.96 9.30 0.92
CA VAL A 113 18.08 8.35 0.91
C VAL A 113 17.87 7.17 -0.05
N LEU A 114 16.71 7.08 -0.70
CA LEU A 114 16.43 6.03 -1.67
C LEU A 114 17.18 6.26 -2.99
N PRO A 115 17.59 5.18 -3.67
CA PRO A 115 18.00 5.27 -5.07
C PRO A 115 16.90 5.93 -5.93
N PRO A 116 17.26 6.80 -6.90
CA PRO A 116 16.29 7.51 -7.73
C PRO A 116 15.28 6.59 -8.43
N GLU A 117 15.72 5.41 -8.86
CA GLU A 117 14.90 4.42 -9.55
C GLU A 117 13.77 3.87 -8.66
N VAL A 118 14.05 3.68 -7.37
CA VAL A 118 13.05 3.25 -6.38
C VAL A 118 12.15 4.42 -6.02
N ALA A 119 12.71 5.62 -5.83
CA ALA A 119 11.95 6.82 -5.49
C ALA A 119 10.90 7.17 -6.56
N VAL A 120 11.21 6.97 -7.85
CA VAL A 120 10.26 7.14 -8.96
C VAL A 120 9.05 6.22 -8.80
N GLU A 121 9.25 4.94 -8.51
CA GLU A 121 8.15 3.98 -8.36
C GLU A 121 7.28 4.29 -7.12
N VAL A 122 7.90 4.72 -6.01
CA VAL A 122 7.17 5.17 -4.81
C VAL A 122 6.29 6.39 -5.13
N ARG A 123 6.84 7.41 -5.82
CA ARG A 123 6.06 8.59 -6.23
C ARG A 123 4.93 8.22 -7.18
N ALA A 124 5.19 7.33 -8.13
CA ALA A 124 4.18 6.83 -9.07
C ALA A 124 3.03 6.12 -8.33
N TYR A 125 3.32 5.36 -7.26
CA TYR A 125 2.28 4.75 -6.44
C TYR A 125 1.40 5.79 -5.74
N PHE A 126 1.99 6.80 -5.11
CA PHE A 126 1.23 7.86 -4.43
C PHE A 126 0.36 8.65 -5.41
N GLN A 127 0.90 8.98 -6.59
CA GLN A 127 0.14 9.66 -7.65
C GLN A 127 -1.04 8.81 -8.14
N PHE A 128 -0.80 7.51 -8.34
CA PHE A 128 -1.86 6.58 -8.73
C PHE A 128 -2.96 6.49 -7.67
N LEU A 129 -2.61 6.24 -6.40
CA LEU A 129 -3.58 6.11 -5.31
C LEU A 129 -4.37 7.40 -5.09
N SER A 130 -3.70 8.55 -5.10
CA SER A 130 -4.36 9.87 -5.03
C SER A 130 -5.33 10.08 -6.19
N GLY A 131 -4.92 9.73 -7.42
CA GLY A 131 -5.77 9.82 -8.60
C GLY A 131 -7.01 8.92 -8.52
N TRP A 132 -6.83 7.67 -8.10
CA TRP A 132 -7.91 6.71 -7.90
C TRP A 132 -8.92 7.20 -6.86
N LEU A 133 -8.44 7.58 -5.66
CA LEU A 133 -9.27 8.15 -4.59
C LEU A 133 -10.00 9.41 -5.03
N SER A 134 -9.33 10.31 -5.76
CA SER A 134 -9.93 11.53 -6.32
C SER A 134 -11.10 11.19 -7.25
N GLY A 135 -10.94 10.16 -8.09
CA GLY A 135 -11.99 9.68 -8.98
C GLY A 135 -13.19 9.12 -8.21
N VAL A 136 -12.95 8.26 -7.21
CA VAL A 136 -14.02 7.70 -6.35
C VAL A 136 -14.77 8.81 -5.63
N ILE A 137 -14.04 9.72 -4.97
CA ILE A 137 -14.64 10.82 -4.20
C ILE A 137 -15.42 11.78 -5.11
N GLY A 138 -14.86 12.12 -6.27
CA GLY A 138 -15.53 12.97 -7.27
C GLY A 138 -16.87 12.38 -7.72
N ARG A 139 -16.88 11.10 -8.12
CA ARG A 139 -18.12 10.41 -8.52
C ARG A 139 -19.14 10.36 -7.37
N GLY A 140 -18.68 10.11 -6.14
CA GLY A 140 -19.57 10.10 -4.98
C GLY A 140 -20.19 11.46 -4.69
N ALA A 141 -19.43 12.55 -4.85
CA ALA A 141 -19.93 13.91 -4.70
C ALA A 141 -20.94 14.29 -5.79
N GLU A 142 -20.65 13.97 -7.07
CA GLU A 142 -21.58 14.18 -8.19
C GLU A 142 -22.90 13.44 -8.00
N GLN A 143 -22.84 12.22 -7.46
CA GLN A 143 -24.01 11.40 -7.14
C GLN A 143 -24.70 11.80 -5.82
N LYS A 144 -24.17 12.79 -5.09
CA LYS A 144 -24.63 13.22 -3.76
C LYS A 144 -24.64 12.09 -2.71
N LYS A 145 -23.78 11.09 -2.90
CA LYS A 145 -23.58 9.95 -1.99
C LYS A 145 -22.42 10.18 -1.03
N LEU A 146 -21.54 11.13 -1.34
CA LEU A 146 -20.48 11.61 -0.46
C LEU A 146 -20.66 13.11 -0.21
N THR A 147 -20.30 13.55 1.00
CA THR A 147 -20.19 14.95 1.37
C THR A 147 -18.72 15.35 1.36
N ILE A 148 -18.38 16.37 0.57
CA ILE A 148 -17.02 16.91 0.48
C ILE A 148 -17.01 18.39 0.89
N SER A 149 -15.94 18.80 1.54
CA SER A 149 -15.71 20.18 2.00
C SER A 149 -14.71 20.94 1.12
N ALA A 150 -13.94 20.21 0.30
CA ALA A 150 -12.97 20.75 -0.64
C ALA A 150 -13.06 20.04 -1.99
N ALA A 151 -12.19 20.41 -2.95
CA ALA A 151 -12.09 19.72 -4.22
C ALA A 151 -11.78 18.22 -4.02
N PRO A 152 -12.28 17.30 -4.87
CA PRO A 152 -12.12 15.86 -4.69
C PRO A 152 -10.67 15.41 -4.47
N ARG A 153 -9.71 16.07 -5.13
CA ARG A 153 -8.28 15.80 -4.93
C ARG A 153 -7.79 16.14 -3.53
N VAL A 154 -8.25 17.23 -2.94
CA VAL A 154 -7.84 17.63 -1.57
C VAL A 154 -8.37 16.61 -0.56
N GLU A 155 -9.63 16.18 -0.71
CA GLU A 155 -10.22 15.13 0.12
C GLU A 155 -9.50 13.79 -0.05
N ALA A 156 -9.10 13.44 -1.28
CA ALA A 156 -8.32 12.24 -1.56
C ALA A 156 -6.95 12.25 -0.87
N GLU A 157 -6.22 13.37 -0.92
CA GLU A 157 -4.95 13.53 -0.21
C GLU A 157 -5.14 13.41 1.31
N ALA A 158 -6.18 14.04 1.87
CA ALA A 158 -6.50 13.96 3.29
C ALA A 158 -6.86 12.52 3.72
N PHE A 159 -7.67 11.82 2.92
CA PHE A 159 -8.03 10.43 3.15
C PHE A 159 -6.80 9.51 3.08
N MET A 160 -5.97 9.64 2.04
CA MET A 160 -4.73 8.88 1.89
C MET A 160 -3.76 9.13 3.05
N ALA A 161 -3.58 10.39 3.47
CA ALA A 161 -2.75 10.75 4.61
C ALA A 161 -3.28 10.13 5.91
N THR A 162 -4.60 10.13 6.12
CA THR A 162 -5.23 9.47 7.28
C THR A 162 -4.96 7.97 7.28
N VAL A 163 -5.13 7.29 6.13
CA VAL A 163 -4.89 5.85 6.01
C VAL A 163 -3.44 5.50 6.33
N HIS A 164 -2.47 6.20 5.74
CA HIS A 164 -1.05 5.95 6.01
C HIS A 164 -0.65 6.32 7.44
N GLY A 165 -1.19 7.41 8.00
CA GLY A 165 -0.95 7.81 9.40
C GLY A 165 -1.58 6.84 10.40
N ALA A 166 -2.74 6.26 10.07
CA ALA A 166 -3.39 5.23 10.87
C ALA A 166 -2.58 3.93 10.90
N MET A 167 -1.99 3.52 9.77
CA MET A 167 -1.05 2.38 9.72
C MET A 167 0.16 2.63 10.62
N LEU A 168 0.74 3.84 10.55
CA LEU A 168 1.86 4.25 11.39
C LEU A 168 1.50 4.21 12.87
N SER A 169 0.33 4.70 13.24
CA SER A 169 -0.14 4.73 14.63
C SER A 169 -0.39 3.31 15.15
N ALA A 170 -1.07 2.46 14.38
CA ALA A 170 -1.30 1.05 14.72
C ALA A 170 0.02 0.31 14.97
N ARG A 171 1.03 0.54 14.11
CA ARG A 171 2.39 0.02 14.31
C ARG A 171 3.04 0.58 15.57
N ALA A 172 2.98 1.90 15.78
CA ALA A 172 3.65 2.56 16.90
C ALA A 172 3.09 2.13 18.27
N TYR A 173 1.78 1.87 18.34
CA TYR A 173 1.13 1.40 19.56
C TYR A 173 1.11 -0.12 19.70
N GLY A 174 1.42 -0.86 18.63
CA GLY A 174 1.30 -2.32 18.63
C GLY A 174 -0.15 -2.78 18.76
N ASP A 175 -1.10 -1.99 18.26
CA ASP A 175 -2.54 -2.23 18.34
C ASP A 175 -3.19 -2.10 16.96
N ALA A 176 -3.71 -3.21 16.44
CA ALA A 176 -4.38 -3.25 15.14
C ALA A 176 -5.68 -2.42 15.12
N LEU A 177 -6.39 -2.31 16.26
CA LEU A 177 -7.66 -1.60 16.34
C LEU A 177 -7.51 -0.08 16.15
N THR A 178 -6.32 0.45 16.48
CA THR A 178 -5.96 1.85 16.26
C THR A 178 -6.20 2.29 14.80
N PHE A 179 -5.97 1.42 13.81
CA PHE A 179 -6.18 1.78 12.40
C PHE A 179 -7.65 2.17 12.14
N GLY A 180 -8.59 1.29 12.53
CA GLY A 180 -10.02 1.52 12.37
C GLY A 180 -10.51 2.70 13.21
N MET A 181 -10.00 2.85 14.43
CA MET A 181 -10.32 3.98 15.32
C MET A 181 -10.01 5.33 14.68
N ILE A 182 -8.85 5.47 14.03
CA ILE A 182 -8.44 6.72 13.37
C ILE A 182 -9.22 6.96 12.08
N LEU A 183 -9.51 5.90 11.31
CA LEU A 183 -10.12 6.02 9.99
C LEU A 183 -11.64 6.21 10.04
N ALA A 184 -12.32 5.69 11.06
CA ALA A 184 -13.77 5.74 11.18
C ALA A 184 -14.35 7.19 11.14
N PRO A 185 -13.81 8.18 11.89
CA PRO A 185 -14.27 9.56 11.80
C PRO A 185 -14.11 10.17 10.39
N THR A 186 -13.04 9.82 9.68
CA THR A 186 -12.80 10.31 8.31
C THR A 186 -13.82 9.72 7.34
N LEU A 187 -14.13 8.42 7.44
CA LEU A 187 -15.20 7.80 6.64
C LEU A 187 -16.58 8.40 6.95
N GLN A 188 -16.89 8.65 8.23
CA GLN A 188 -18.16 9.24 8.65
C GLN A 188 -18.35 10.68 8.14
N LYS A 189 -17.28 11.46 8.06
CA LYS A 189 -17.34 12.82 7.49
C LYS A 189 -17.64 12.81 5.99
N LEU A 190 -17.10 11.83 5.26
CA LEU A 190 -17.29 11.71 3.81
C LEU A 190 -18.60 11.02 3.44
N ILE A 191 -19.03 10.04 4.23
CA ILE A 191 -20.22 9.23 3.96
C ILE A 191 -21.32 9.67 4.92
N PRO A 192 -22.32 10.45 4.47
CA PRO A 192 -23.41 10.88 5.33
C PRO A 192 -24.09 9.66 5.98
N GLY A 193 -24.47 9.81 7.25
CA GLY A 193 -25.32 8.84 7.91
C GLY A 193 -26.61 8.67 7.13
N THR A 194 -27.09 7.43 7.02
CA THR A 194 -28.48 7.20 6.63
C THR A 194 -29.31 7.52 7.87
N ASP A 195 -29.73 8.78 8.00
CA ASP A 195 -30.82 9.15 8.89
C ASP A 195 -32.15 8.63 8.33
#